data_AF-A0AAW1LMC1-F1
#
_entry.id   AF-A0AAW1LMC1-F1
#
_cell.length_a   1.000
_cell.length_b   1.000
_cell.length_c   1.000
_cell.angle_alpha   90.00
_cell.angle_beta   90.00
_cell.angle_gamma   90.00
#
_symmetry.space_group_name_H-M   'P 1'
#
loop_
_entity.id
_entity.type
_entity.pdbx_description
1 polymer ?
#
loop_
_entity_poly.entity_id
_entity_poly.type
_entity_poly.pdbx_seq_one_letter_code
_entity_poly.pdbx_strand_id
1 'polypeptide(L)'
;MDTDCSALVSKLDDLEITPKNPREEDENTSDSDVGCDRAEFLAAVEEGRGEDVLSILGKNPGLIRTGDLVGNTVLHMAARDGDIVTVCNLIAFLEERQDVNGHWEVAYCPRERQDEDLKKMLEDVNVSGDTALHLAIKNGHRKVAYHLINAHTSTGFIRNNDGETPLRLAMKAGFFEVCNLPCSAAPVDASMEQVRRDLMSESRSIHVQWTELYNAIKEGEEDVLITGLRRDAKELLWHKDHQGETLLHKAVIASKMGSLSKLVQFMISNGLTDAALLRDRDGNTALHTAVMIREPSKAICLIKAEPTAVYQVNDKGVSPLYLAVKYGREDLVKLMVTQSCLPPWESEMILHPQHATLAHLAIKAKSFGILKLLMEHLPELVKMTDEKGWRPLSHAANKGLLDGVTYLLTNFPKYADKCDKDRSFPIHKVVAGGNLSIVKAFYKHCPQTFYRLDHKDRNVLQIAVSYGNSDIVTYLTKELKMDDSFFQSKGQ
;
A
#
# COMPACT_ATOMS: atom_id res chain seq x y z
N MET A 1 -36.03 -29.67 -34.96
CA MET A 1 -34.90 -30.60 -35.13
C MET A 1 -33.82 -30.07 -34.19
N ASP A 2 -34.00 -30.13 -32.87
CA ASP A 2 -34.22 -31.31 -32.03
C ASP A 2 -33.18 -32.42 -32.27
N THR A 3 -32.61 -32.83 -31.12
CA THR A 3 -31.84 -34.05 -30.77
C THR A 3 -30.38 -34.14 -31.24
N ASP A 4 -29.41 -34.65 -30.47
CA ASP A 4 -29.42 -35.17 -29.10
C ASP A 4 -27.99 -35.24 -28.53
N CYS A 5 -27.88 -34.97 -27.23
CA CYS A 5 -26.67 -34.98 -26.40
C CYS A 5 -26.33 -36.39 -25.83
N SER A 6 -26.54 -37.48 -26.56
CA SER A 6 -26.48 -38.84 -25.97
C SER A 6 -25.41 -39.81 -26.52
N ALA A 7 -24.51 -39.39 -27.43
CA ALA A 7 -23.60 -40.33 -28.10
C ALA A 7 -22.12 -40.32 -27.68
N LEU A 8 -21.70 -39.51 -26.69
CA LEU A 8 -20.29 -39.40 -26.28
C LEU A 8 -19.92 -40.14 -24.98
N VAL A 9 -20.80 -41.00 -24.45
CA VAL A 9 -20.57 -41.75 -23.20
C VAL A 9 -20.09 -43.20 -23.40
N SER A 10 -19.82 -43.67 -24.63
CA SER A 10 -19.57 -45.13 -24.86
C SER A 10 -18.18 -45.54 -25.38
N LYS A 11 -17.12 -44.75 -25.19
CA LYS A 11 -15.77 -45.14 -25.66
C LYS A 11 -14.62 -44.89 -24.68
N LEU A 12 -14.84 -45.10 -23.38
CA LEU A 12 -13.80 -44.97 -22.34
C LEU A 12 -13.52 -46.27 -21.55
N ASP A 13 -13.86 -47.44 -22.09
CA ASP A 13 -13.67 -48.72 -21.38
C ASP A 13 -12.45 -49.57 -21.81
N ASP A 14 -11.64 -49.18 -22.79
CA ASP A 14 -10.55 -50.05 -23.29
C ASP A 14 -9.16 -49.41 -23.27
N LEU A 15 -8.67 -48.94 -22.13
CA LEU A 15 -7.21 -48.80 -21.89
C LEU A 15 -6.89 -49.00 -20.40
N GLU A 16 -6.83 -50.28 -20.02
CA GLU A 16 -6.17 -50.74 -18.80
C GLU A 16 -4.72 -50.22 -18.75
N ILE A 17 -4.42 -49.31 -17.84
CA ILE A 17 -3.07 -49.10 -17.31
C ILE A 17 -3.14 -49.53 -15.85
N THR A 18 -2.63 -50.73 -15.59
CA THR A 18 -2.52 -51.32 -14.27
C THR A 18 -1.59 -50.49 -13.37
N PRO A 19 -2.02 -50.08 -12.16
CA PRO A 19 -1.11 -49.51 -11.18
C PRO A 19 -0.27 -50.65 -10.57
N LYS A 20 1.05 -50.52 -10.67
CA LYS A 20 2.00 -51.37 -9.95
C LYS A 20 1.88 -51.11 -8.45
N ASN A 21 1.33 -52.11 -7.77
CA ASN A 21 1.25 -52.27 -6.34
C ASN A 21 2.65 -52.24 -5.68
N PRO A 22 2.86 -51.50 -4.57
CA PRO A 22 3.83 -51.89 -3.56
C PRO A 22 3.10 -52.55 -2.37
N ARG A 23 3.17 -53.88 -2.37
CA ARG A 23 3.25 -54.81 -1.23
C ARG A 23 2.22 -54.68 -0.10
N GLU A 24 1.39 -55.74 -0.07
CA GLU A 24 0.79 -56.41 1.08
C GLU A 24 1.59 -56.26 2.39
N GLU A 25 0.92 -55.81 3.44
CA GLU A 25 0.97 -56.32 4.81
C GLU A 25 -0.40 -56.04 5.45
N ASP A 26 -1.36 -56.94 5.18
CA ASP A 26 -2.51 -57.20 6.05
C ASP A 26 -2.05 -58.32 7.03
N GLU A 27 -2.41 -58.38 8.31
CA GLU A 27 -3.78 -58.48 8.81
C GLU A 27 -3.74 -58.47 10.36
N ASN A 28 -4.62 -57.65 10.98
CA ASN A 28 -5.12 -57.67 12.37
C ASN A 28 -4.90 -56.37 13.16
N THR A 29 -5.83 -55.41 13.03
CA THR A 29 -6.47 -54.72 14.18
C THR A 29 -7.65 -53.86 13.68
N SER A 30 -8.86 -54.19 14.15
CA SER A 30 -10.10 -53.38 14.16
C SER A 30 -10.20 -52.14 13.23
N ASP A 31 -10.71 -52.35 12.01
CA ASP A 31 -10.94 -51.35 10.95
C ASP A 31 -11.90 -50.18 11.28
N SER A 32 -12.47 -50.08 12.48
CA SER A 32 -13.37 -48.97 12.85
C SER A 32 -12.67 -47.79 13.53
N ASP A 33 -11.50 -47.99 14.16
CA ASP A 33 -10.79 -46.92 14.88
C ASP A 33 -9.81 -46.15 13.98
N VAL A 34 -9.16 -46.80 13.00
CA VAL A 34 -8.16 -46.17 12.11
C VAL A 34 -8.79 -45.10 11.20
N GLY A 35 -10.05 -45.30 10.79
CA GLY A 35 -10.80 -44.32 10.01
C GLY A 35 -11.21 -43.07 10.79
N CYS A 36 -11.47 -43.21 12.10
CA CYS A 36 -11.81 -42.11 12.99
C CYS A 36 -10.57 -41.24 13.29
N ASP A 37 -9.44 -41.89 13.60
CA ASP A 37 -8.16 -41.23 13.89
C ASP A 37 -7.65 -40.41 12.68
N ARG A 38 -7.81 -40.94 11.46
CA ARG A 38 -7.43 -40.21 10.23
C ARG A 38 -8.28 -38.96 10.00
N ALA A 39 -9.59 -39.04 10.25
CA ALA A 39 -10.50 -37.91 10.06
C ALA A 39 -10.25 -36.81 11.11
N GLU A 40 -10.03 -37.20 12.37
CA GLU A 40 -9.68 -36.28 13.46
C GLU A 40 -8.32 -35.61 13.20
N PHE A 41 -7.35 -36.36 12.68
CA PHE A 41 -6.02 -35.85 12.33
C PHE A 41 -6.07 -34.80 11.21
N LEU A 42 -6.77 -35.07 10.11
CA LEU A 42 -6.91 -34.11 9.01
C LEU A 42 -7.66 -32.85 9.45
N ALA A 43 -8.70 -32.99 10.27
CA ALA A 43 -9.40 -31.84 10.85
C ALA A 43 -8.48 -30.98 11.73
N ALA A 44 -7.60 -31.58 12.52
CA ALA A 44 -6.63 -30.84 13.33
C ALA A 44 -5.64 -30.03 12.48
N VAL A 45 -5.25 -30.55 11.32
CA VAL A 45 -4.36 -29.87 10.37
C VAL A 45 -5.08 -28.72 9.67
N GLU A 46 -6.31 -28.93 9.21
CA GLU A 46 -7.12 -27.90 8.55
C GLU A 46 -7.48 -26.74 9.49
N GLU A 47 -7.66 -27.03 10.77
CA GLU A 47 -7.95 -26.03 11.80
C GLU A 47 -6.68 -25.39 12.40
N GLY A 48 -5.48 -25.82 11.99
CA GLY A 48 -4.20 -25.28 12.44
C GLY A 48 -3.86 -25.57 13.91
N ARG A 49 -4.33 -26.69 14.45
CA ARG A 49 -4.09 -27.12 15.84
C ARG A 49 -2.78 -27.92 15.95
N GLY A 50 -1.65 -27.24 15.75
CA GLY A 50 -0.33 -27.89 15.66
C GLY A 50 0.10 -28.74 16.87
N GLU A 51 -0.38 -28.47 18.08
CA GLU A 51 -0.11 -29.29 19.28
C GLU A 51 -0.86 -30.63 19.25
N ASP A 52 -2.11 -30.63 18.78
CA ASP A 52 -2.92 -31.84 18.63
C ASP A 52 -2.35 -32.77 17.55
N VAL A 53 -1.82 -32.17 16.46
CA VAL A 53 -1.15 -32.90 15.37
C VAL A 53 0.02 -33.75 15.89
N LEU A 54 0.85 -33.23 16.80
CA LEU A 54 1.94 -34.00 17.41
C LEU A 54 1.45 -35.11 18.34
N SER A 55 0.45 -34.82 19.17
CA SER A 55 -0.14 -35.79 20.10
C SER A 55 -0.74 -37.00 19.35
N ILE A 56 -1.40 -36.74 18.22
CA ILE A 56 -1.98 -37.77 17.36
C ILE A 56 -0.89 -38.55 16.61
N LEU A 57 0.13 -37.88 16.07
CA LEU A 57 1.27 -38.56 15.41
C LEU A 57 2.08 -39.42 16.38
N GLY A 58 2.20 -39.03 17.65
CA GLY A 58 2.83 -39.84 18.68
C GLY A 58 2.10 -41.16 18.98
N LYS A 59 0.77 -41.19 18.76
CA LYS A 59 -0.04 -42.41 18.91
C LYS A 59 -0.10 -43.23 17.62
N ASN A 60 -0.11 -42.57 16.46
CA ASN A 60 -0.18 -43.22 15.16
C ASN A 60 0.74 -42.53 14.13
N PRO A 61 2.04 -42.91 14.08
CA PRO A 61 3.02 -42.32 13.16
C PRO A 61 2.70 -42.52 11.67
N GLY A 62 1.91 -43.56 11.33
CA GLY A 62 1.53 -43.88 9.95
C GLY A 62 0.67 -42.80 9.28
N LEU A 63 0.06 -41.90 10.07
CA LEU A 63 -0.78 -40.83 9.56
C LEU A 63 -0.01 -39.70 8.86
N ILE A 64 1.31 -39.63 9.00
CA ILE A 64 2.13 -38.54 8.44
C ILE A 64 2.07 -38.46 6.91
N ARG A 65 1.83 -39.58 6.22
CA ARG A 65 1.69 -39.65 4.75
C ARG A 65 0.24 -39.51 4.28
N THR A 66 -0.70 -39.24 5.18
CA THR A 66 -2.09 -39.01 4.78
C THR A 66 -2.21 -37.71 3.99
N GLY A 67 -3.18 -37.68 3.09
CA GLY A 67 -3.41 -36.55 2.22
C GLY A 67 -4.85 -36.45 1.75
N ASP A 68 -5.15 -35.33 1.11
CA ASP A 68 -6.45 -35.02 0.53
C ASP A 68 -6.67 -35.70 -0.84
N LEU A 69 -7.86 -35.52 -1.40
CA LEU A 69 -8.24 -36.07 -2.72
C LEU A 69 -7.47 -35.46 -3.89
N VAL A 70 -6.73 -34.37 -3.66
CA VAL A 70 -5.90 -33.66 -4.64
C VAL A 70 -4.43 -34.13 -4.55
N GLY A 71 -4.16 -35.12 -3.69
CA GLY A 71 -2.82 -35.67 -3.47
C GLY A 71 -1.92 -34.75 -2.63
N ASN A 72 -2.48 -33.73 -1.95
CA ASN A 72 -1.73 -32.94 -0.98
C ASN A 72 -1.50 -33.78 0.26
N THR A 73 -0.23 -34.01 0.62
CA THR A 73 0.10 -34.56 1.95
C THR A 73 -0.23 -33.52 3.04
N VAL A 74 -0.24 -33.96 4.29
CA VAL A 74 -0.41 -33.06 5.45
C VAL A 74 0.54 -31.85 5.41
N LEU A 75 1.76 -32.05 4.91
CA LEU A 75 2.73 -30.96 4.74
C LEU A 75 2.30 -29.94 3.69
N HIS A 76 1.71 -30.39 2.58
CA HIS A 76 1.17 -29.53 1.54
C HIS A 76 0.01 -28.68 2.06
N MET A 77 -0.87 -29.27 2.87
CA MET A 77 -2.00 -28.58 3.50
C MET A 77 -1.51 -27.50 4.47
N ALA A 78 -0.61 -27.85 5.39
CA ALA A 78 -0.02 -26.90 6.33
C ALA A 78 0.75 -25.78 5.62
N ALA A 79 1.46 -26.11 4.53
CA ALA A 79 2.19 -25.12 3.73
C ALA A 79 1.27 -24.20 2.91
N ARG A 80 0.13 -24.71 2.41
CA ARG A 80 -0.90 -23.92 1.72
C ARG A 80 -1.56 -22.92 2.67
N ASP A 81 -1.88 -23.37 3.88
CA ASP A 81 -2.64 -22.60 4.86
C ASP A 81 -1.75 -21.68 5.70
N GLY A 82 -0.42 -21.89 5.63
CA GLY A 82 0.58 -21.02 6.26
C GLY A 82 0.83 -21.34 7.74
N ASP A 83 0.43 -22.53 8.18
CA ASP A 83 0.59 -22.97 9.57
C ASP A 83 2.05 -23.37 9.85
N ILE A 84 2.80 -22.38 10.31
CA ILE A 84 4.21 -22.54 10.69
C ILE A 84 4.40 -23.53 11.85
N VAL A 85 3.45 -23.61 12.78
CA VAL A 85 3.60 -24.47 13.97
C VAL A 85 3.49 -25.92 13.54
N THR A 86 2.47 -26.25 12.75
CA THR A 86 2.31 -27.60 12.20
C THR A 86 3.47 -27.98 11.27
N VAL A 87 3.95 -27.07 10.42
CA VAL A 87 5.13 -27.36 9.56
C VAL A 87 6.38 -27.65 10.39
N CYS A 88 6.68 -26.83 11.40
CA CYS A 88 7.83 -27.06 12.27
C CYS A 88 7.69 -28.36 13.08
N ASN A 89 6.49 -28.66 13.56
CA ASN A 89 6.19 -29.87 14.32
C ASN A 89 6.37 -31.14 13.47
N LEU A 90 5.90 -31.14 12.22
CA LEU A 90 6.07 -32.26 11.29
C LEU A 90 7.54 -32.51 10.96
N ILE A 91 8.32 -31.44 10.76
CA ILE A 91 9.77 -31.54 10.53
C ILE A 91 10.46 -32.08 11.78
N ALA A 92 10.16 -31.53 12.97
CA ALA A 92 10.77 -31.94 14.23
C ALA A 92 10.44 -33.40 14.62
N PHE A 93 9.22 -33.86 14.33
CA PHE A 93 8.79 -35.25 14.54
C PHE A 93 9.65 -36.23 13.73
N LEU A 94 9.94 -35.90 12.48
CA LEU A 94 10.77 -36.72 11.60
C LEU A 94 12.27 -36.61 11.87
N GLU A 95 12.73 -35.53 12.51
CA GLU A 95 14.11 -35.39 12.98
C GLU A 95 14.36 -36.09 14.34
N GLU A 96 13.35 -36.77 14.92
CA GLU A 96 13.38 -37.43 16.24
C GLU A 96 13.96 -36.56 17.38
N ARG A 97 13.73 -35.23 17.35
CA ARG A 97 14.28 -34.32 18.38
C ARG A 97 13.38 -34.29 19.61
N GLN A 98 13.77 -35.00 20.68
CA GLN A 98 13.16 -34.86 22.00
C GLN A 98 14.07 -34.07 22.96
N ASP A 99 13.46 -33.19 23.76
CA ASP A 99 14.10 -32.48 24.85
C ASP A 99 14.39 -33.46 26.00
N VAL A 100 15.18 -33.02 26.99
CA VAL A 100 15.52 -33.82 28.17
C VAL A 100 14.31 -34.23 29.03
N ASN A 101 13.12 -33.70 28.73
CA ASN A 101 11.86 -33.98 29.42
C ASN A 101 10.86 -34.82 28.57
N GLY A 102 11.24 -35.25 27.35
CA GLY A 102 10.39 -36.04 26.45
C GLY A 102 9.42 -35.22 25.59
N HIS A 103 9.54 -33.90 25.52
CA HIS A 103 8.82 -33.05 24.58
C HIS A 103 9.62 -32.86 23.29
N TRP A 104 8.97 -32.82 22.14
CA TRP A 104 9.64 -32.57 20.85
C TRP A 104 10.24 -31.17 20.83
N GLU A 105 11.58 -31.05 20.71
CA GLU A 105 12.25 -29.74 20.70
C GLU A 105 11.91 -28.99 19.41
N VAL A 106 11.29 -27.82 19.57
CA VAL A 106 11.19 -26.81 18.50
C VAL A 106 12.57 -26.19 18.29
N ALA A 107 13.46 -26.90 17.59
CA ALA A 107 14.84 -26.52 17.45
C ALA A 107 15.04 -25.44 16.38
N TYR A 108 15.55 -24.28 16.82
CA TYR A 108 15.94 -23.13 15.99
C TYR A 108 17.29 -23.30 15.24
N CYS A 109 17.78 -24.52 15.00
CA CYS A 109 19.08 -24.71 14.34
C CYS A 109 19.18 -26.07 13.60
N PRO A 110 19.70 -26.12 12.36
CA PRO A 110 19.84 -27.36 11.62
C PRO A 110 21.13 -28.10 12.02
N ARG A 111 21.00 -29.37 12.42
CA ARG A 111 22.07 -30.37 12.35
C ARG A 111 21.57 -31.47 11.42
N GLU A 112 22.23 -31.64 10.27
CA GLU A 112 21.88 -32.67 9.27
C GLU A 112 22.04 -34.07 9.87
N ARG A 113 20.92 -34.73 10.13
CA ARG A 113 20.83 -36.19 10.02
C ARG A 113 20.23 -36.51 8.66
N GLN A 114 20.82 -37.49 7.98
CA GLN A 114 20.29 -38.04 6.73
C GLN A 114 19.09 -38.92 7.06
N ASP A 115 17.96 -38.31 7.43
CA ASP A 115 16.69 -39.02 7.55
C ASP A 115 16.03 -39.07 6.17
N GLU A 116 16.19 -40.20 5.51
CA GLU A 116 15.72 -40.42 4.15
C GLU A 116 14.17 -40.33 4.06
N ASP A 117 13.48 -40.55 5.18
CA ASP A 117 12.03 -40.33 5.31
C ASP A 117 11.63 -38.85 5.32
N LEU A 118 12.41 -37.98 5.99
CA LEU A 118 12.19 -36.52 5.98
C LEU A 118 12.41 -35.95 4.57
N LYS A 119 13.50 -36.37 3.93
CA LYS A 119 13.78 -36.00 2.55
C LYS A 119 12.64 -36.42 1.63
N LYS A 120 12.19 -37.67 1.70
CA LYS A 120 11.09 -38.16 0.87
C LYS A 120 9.79 -37.37 1.08
N MET A 121 9.45 -37.02 2.32
CA MET A 121 8.25 -36.22 2.60
C MET A 121 8.35 -34.77 2.09
N LEU A 122 9.53 -34.17 2.15
CA LEU A 122 9.78 -32.82 1.64
C LEU A 122 9.82 -32.76 0.10
N GLU A 123 10.20 -33.86 -0.54
CA GLU A 123 10.23 -34.03 -2.00
C GLU A 123 8.91 -34.57 -2.58
N ASP A 124 7.96 -34.99 -1.74
CA ASP A 124 6.63 -35.43 -2.18
C ASP A 124 5.96 -34.30 -2.98
N VAL A 125 5.29 -34.70 -4.07
CA VAL A 125 4.57 -33.80 -4.97
C VAL A 125 3.09 -34.15 -5.01
N ASN A 126 2.24 -33.14 -5.10
CA ASN A 126 0.81 -33.33 -5.31
C ASN A 126 0.48 -33.63 -6.79
N VAL A 127 -0.81 -33.74 -7.13
CA VAL A 127 -1.26 -34.03 -8.50
C VAL A 127 -0.77 -32.99 -9.54
N SER A 128 -0.54 -31.75 -9.11
CA SER A 128 0.00 -30.67 -9.95
C SER A 128 1.54 -30.67 -10.04
N GLY A 129 2.21 -31.63 -9.41
CA GLY A 129 3.67 -31.67 -9.30
C GLY A 129 4.22 -30.64 -8.30
N ASP A 130 3.38 -29.92 -7.56
CA ASP A 130 3.82 -28.92 -6.59
C ASP A 130 4.28 -29.64 -5.32
N THR A 131 5.47 -29.29 -4.82
CA THR A 131 5.92 -29.61 -3.46
C THR A 131 5.29 -28.67 -2.43
N ALA A 132 5.37 -29.00 -1.14
CA ALA A 132 4.92 -28.12 -0.07
C ALA A 132 5.58 -26.72 -0.14
N LEU A 133 6.83 -26.63 -0.59
CA LEU A 133 7.53 -25.36 -0.79
C LEU A 133 6.90 -24.52 -1.91
N HIS A 134 6.43 -25.13 -3.02
CA HIS A 134 5.70 -24.41 -4.07
C HIS A 134 4.42 -23.77 -3.52
N LEU A 135 3.64 -24.53 -2.73
CA LEU A 135 2.39 -24.04 -2.15
C LEU A 135 2.61 -22.92 -1.13
N ALA A 136 3.64 -23.03 -0.30
CA ALA A 136 4.01 -21.96 0.63
C ALA A 136 4.33 -20.65 -0.11
N ILE A 137 5.03 -20.75 -1.24
CA ILE A 137 5.43 -19.57 -2.04
C ILE A 137 4.24 -19.01 -2.82
N LYS A 138 3.45 -19.86 -3.50
CA LYS A 138 2.26 -19.44 -4.27
C LYS A 138 1.23 -18.72 -3.39
N ASN A 139 1.08 -19.15 -2.13
CA ASN A 139 0.15 -18.54 -1.17
C ASN A 139 0.77 -17.41 -0.32
N GLY A 140 2.04 -17.08 -0.52
CA GLY A 140 2.68 -15.92 0.11
C GLY A 140 3.23 -16.15 1.52
N HIS A 141 3.34 -17.40 1.97
CA HIS A 141 3.76 -17.77 3.32
C HIS A 141 5.28 -17.79 3.50
N ARG A 142 5.86 -16.59 3.57
CA ARG A 142 7.32 -16.36 3.60
C ARG A 142 8.05 -17.13 4.71
N LYS A 143 7.51 -17.16 5.93
CA LYS A 143 8.16 -17.83 7.07
C LYS A 143 8.15 -19.36 6.90
N VAL A 144 7.03 -19.91 6.44
CA VAL A 144 6.91 -21.35 6.15
C VAL A 144 7.89 -21.75 5.04
N ALA A 145 7.96 -20.96 3.96
CA ALA A 145 8.91 -21.19 2.87
C ALA A 145 10.37 -21.17 3.37
N TYR A 146 10.71 -20.29 4.31
CA TYR A 146 12.02 -20.23 4.94
C TYR A 146 12.34 -21.48 5.78
N HIS A 147 11.38 -22.00 6.55
CA HIS A 147 11.61 -23.23 7.33
C HIS A 147 11.74 -24.48 6.45
N LEU A 148 10.90 -24.60 5.42
CA LEU A 148 10.93 -25.74 4.49
C LEU A 148 12.25 -25.83 3.70
N ILE A 149 12.75 -24.70 3.16
CA ILE A 149 14.01 -24.70 2.39
C ILE A 149 15.24 -24.95 3.29
N ASN A 150 15.17 -24.56 4.57
CA ASN A 150 16.25 -24.80 5.54
C ASN A 150 16.26 -26.24 6.05
N ALA A 151 15.11 -26.92 6.06
CA ALA A 151 15.03 -28.33 6.41
C ALA A 151 15.68 -29.21 5.33
N HIS A 152 15.43 -28.91 4.05
CA HIS A 152 16.12 -29.61 2.96
C HIS A 152 16.27 -28.75 1.70
N THR A 153 17.50 -28.32 1.40
CA THR A 153 17.80 -27.39 0.30
C THR A 153 17.49 -27.94 -1.08
N SER A 154 17.49 -29.28 -1.25
CA SER A 154 17.21 -29.97 -2.52
C SER A 154 15.78 -29.70 -3.03
N THR A 155 14.84 -29.43 -2.11
CA THR A 155 13.43 -29.15 -2.44
C THR A 155 13.26 -27.93 -3.33
N GLY A 156 14.18 -26.95 -3.24
CA GLY A 156 14.15 -25.72 -4.03
C GLY A 156 14.35 -25.90 -5.54
N PHE A 157 14.72 -27.10 -5.99
CA PHE A 157 15.06 -27.40 -7.39
C PHE A 157 14.06 -28.32 -8.09
N ILE A 158 13.10 -28.89 -7.37
CA ILE A 158 12.09 -29.79 -7.93
C ILE A 158 11.17 -29.00 -8.85
N ARG A 159 10.85 -29.55 -10.03
CA ARG A 159 9.94 -28.90 -10.98
C ARG A 159 8.53 -29.42 -10.80
N ASN A 160 7.56 -28.52 -10.79
CA ASN A 160 6.16 -28.88 -10.92
C ASN A 160 5.76 -29.20 -12.37
N ASN A 161 4.49 -29.55 -12.60
CA ASN A 161 3.99 -29.89 -13.94
C ASN A 161 4.06 -28.70 -14.93
N ASP A 162 4.12 -27.46 -14.42
CA ASP A 162 4.32 -26.24 -15.21
C ASP A 162 5.82 -26.02 -15.55
N GLY A 163 6.71 -26.90 -15.07
CA GLY A 163 8.15 -26.81 -15.26
C GLY A 163 8.84 -25.76 -14.38
N GLU A 164 8.13 -25.17 -13.43
CA GLU A 164 8.65 -24.16 -12.50
C GLU A 164 9.29 -24.80 -11.27
N THR A 165 10.36 -24.20 -10.76
CA THR A 165 10.95 -24.58 -9.46
C THR A 165 10.46 -23.65 -8.36
N PRO A 166 10.45 -24.06 -7.08
CA PRO A 166 10.04 -23.18 -5.99
C PRO A 166 10.97 -21.98 -5.90
N LEU A 167 12.27 -22.14 -6.17
CA LEU A 167 13.19 -20.99 -6.21
C LEU A 167 12.82 -19.98 -7.32
N ARG A 168 12.39 -20.42 -8.51
CA ARG A 168 11.93 -19.51 -9.58
C ARG A 168 10.66 -18.76 -9.15
N LEU A 169 9.74 -19.46 -8.49
CA LEU A 169 8.53 -18.86 -7.91
C LEU A 169 8.86 -17.86 -6.78
N ALA A 170 9.81 -18.19 -5.89
CA ALA A 170 10.26 -17.31 -4.82
C ALA A 170 10.84 -16.00 -5.38
N MET A 171 11.60 -16.07 -6.49
CA MET A 171 12.11 -14.88 -7.18
C MET A 171 10.99 -14.03 -7.76
N LYS A 172 10.00 -14.63 -8.44
CA LYS A 172 8.81 -13.92 -8.94
C LYS A 172 7.99 -13.27 -7.81
N ALA A 173 7.92 -13.93 -6.65
CA ALA A 173 7.20 -13.47 -5.47
C ALA A 173 8.00 -12.49 -4.57
N GLY A 174 9.29 -12.25 -4.86
CA GLY A 174 10.15 -11.37 -4.07
C GLY A 174 10.65 -11.94 -2.73
N PHE A 175 10.72 -13.28 -2.59
CA PHE A 175 11.12 -13.99 -1.38
C PHE A 175 12.63 -14.23 -1.34
N PHE A 176 13.41 -13.14 -1.35
CA PHE A 176 14.87 -13.17 -1.47
C PHE A 176 15.59 -13.93 -0.34
N GLU A 177 15.00 -14.02 0.85
CA GLU A 177 15.55 -14.80 1.97
C GLU A 177 15.61 -16.30 1.68
N VAL A 178 14.64 -16.83 0.92
CA VAL A 178 14.60 -18.24 0.48
C VAL A 178 15.68 -18.50 -0.57
N CYS A 179 16.07 -17.47 -1.34
CA CYS A 179 17.07 -17.57 -2.41
C CYS A 179 18.53 -17.37 -1.94
N ASN A 180 18.75 -16.74 -0.77
CA ASN A 180 20.07 -16.31 -0.29
C ASN A 180 20.73 -17.27 0.73
N LEU A 181 20.16 -18.44 0.98
CA LEU A 181 20.72 -19.35 1.98
C LEU A 181 22.08 -19.92 1.54
N PRO A 182 23.12 -19.87 2.41
CA PRO A 182 24.43 -20.42 2.15
C PRO A 182 24.37 -21.95 2.18
N CYS A 183 24.80 -22.57 1.09
CA CYS A 183 24.99 -24.00 1.04
C CYS A 183 26.29 -24.34 1.79
N SER A 184 26.19 -24.58 3.10
CA SER A 184 27.37 -24.81 3.94
C SER A 184 27.49 -26.24 4.49
N ALA A 185 26.81 -27.25 3.95
CA ALA A 185 26.94 -28.61 4.50
C ALA A 185 26.74 -29.83 3.56
N ALA A 186 26.26 -29.69 2.31
CA ALA A 186 26.12 -30.85 1.41
C ALA A 186 26.84 -30.65 0.07
N PRO A 187 27.40 -31.70 -0.55
CA PRO A 187 27.93 -31.63 -1.91
C PRO A 187 26.75 -31.43 -2.87
N VAL A 188 26.50 -30.17 -3.22
CA VAL A 188 25.53 -29.82 -4.26
C VAL A 188 26.03 -30.43 -5.57
N ASP A 189 25.19 -31.23 -6.21
CA ASP A 189 25.51 -31.76 -7.54
C ASP A 189 25.75 -30.58 -8.51
N ALA A 190 26.73 -30.72 -9.41
CA ALA A 190 27.12 -29.66 -10.33
C ALA A 190 25.94 -29.17 -11.20
N SER A 191 24.95 -30.05 -11.41
CA SER A 191 23.68 -29.78 -12.08
C SER A 191 22.78 -28.80 -11.30
N MET A 192 22.70 -28.92 -9.98
CA MET A 192 21.89 -28.05 -9.11
C MET A 192 22.54 -26.67 -8.94
N GLU A 193 23.87 -26.60 -8.86
CA GLU A 193 24.61 -25.33 -8.92
C GLU A 193 24.50 -24.65 -10.30
N GLN A 194 24.40 -25.42 -11.39
CA GLN A 194 24.14 -24.88 -12.73
C GLN A 194 22.74 -24.28 -12.81
N VAL A 195 21.71 -25.00 -12.33
CA VAL A 195 20.34 -24.50 -12.24
C VAL A 195 20.26 -23.26 -11.36
N ARG A 196 20.95 -23.22 -10.21
CA ARG A 196 21.07 -22.01 -9.38
C ARG A 196 21.75 -20.88 -10.14
N ARG A 197 22.84 -21.13 -10.86
CA ARG A 197 23.53 -20.11 -11.68
C ARG A 197 22.69 -19.62 -12.85
N ASP A 198 21.86 -20.47 -13.45
CA ASP A 198 20.99 -20.14 -14.58
C ASP A 198 19.73 -19.40 -14.13
N LEU A 199 19.08 -19.83 -13.04
CA LEU A 199 18.01 -19.06 -12.39
C LEU A 199 18.52 -17.69 -11.93
N MET A 200 19.72 -17.69 -11.34
CA MET A 200 20.35 -16.46 -10.93
C MET A 200 20.79 -15.66 -12.14
N SER A 201 21.25 -16.18 -13.29
CA SER A 201 21.66 -15.36 -14.44
C SER A 201 20.47 -14.72 -15.16
N GLU A 202 19.34 -15.41 -15.25
CA GLU A 202 18.12 -14.98 -15.91
C GLU A 202 17.38 -13.87 -15.14
N SER A 203 17.47 -13.88 -13.80
CA SER A 203 16.90 -12.82 -12.92
C SER A 203 17.95 -11.83 -12.37
N ARG A 204 19.25 -12.19 -12.33
CA ARG A 204 20.35 -11.29 -11.93
C ARG A 204 20.60 -10.20 -12.94
N SER A 205 20.34 -10.37 -14.24
CA SER A 205 20.72 -9.31 -15.20
C SER A 205 20.11 -7.97 -14.82
N ILE A 206 18.78 -7.90 -14.67
CA ILE A 206 18.11 -6.64 -14.36
C ILE A 206 18.29 -6.23 -12.90
N HIS A 207 18.19 -7.15 -11.92
CA HIS A 207 18.32 -6.77 -10.51
C HIS A 207 19.76 -6.35 -10.13
N VAL A 208 20.78 -7.02 -10.67
CA VAL A 208 22.18 -6.64 -10.44
C VAL A 208 22.50 -5.34 -11.15
N GLN A 209 22.08 -5.17 -12.41
CA GLN A 209 22.23 -3.88 -13.10
C GLN A 209 21.50 -2.76 -12.36
N TRP A 210 20.27 -2.99 -11.89
CA TRP A 210 19.53 -2.01 -11.11
C TRP A 210 20.23 -1.66 -9.80
N THR A 211 20.79 -2.66 -9.11
CA THR A 211 21.55 -2.46 -7.87
C THR A 211 22.86 -1.71 -8.12
N GLU A 212 23.56 -2.00 -9.22
CA GLU A 212 24.74 -1.27 -9.66
C GLU A 212 24.41 0.19 -9.97
N LEU A 213 23.32 0.44 -10.71
CA LEU A 213 22.82 1.78 -10.99
C LEU A 213 22.37 2.53 -9.72
N TYR A 214 21.75 1.82 -8.78
CA TYR A 214 21.39 2.38 -7.48
C TYR A 214 22.64 2.80 -6.68
N ASN A 215 23.67 1.95 -6.65
CA ASN A 215 24.95 2.30 -6.02
C ASN A 215 25.61 3.50 -6.72
N ALA A 216 25.60 3.54 -8.04
CA ALA A 216 26.10 4.69 -8.81
C ALA A 216 25.35 5.99 -8.45
N ILE A 217 24.03 5.94 -8.25
CA ILE A 217 23.23 7.07 -7.77
C ILE A 217 23.63 7.52 -6.37
N LYS A 218 23.90 6.56 -5.47
CA LYS A 218 24.28 6.83 -4.09
C LYS A 218 25.65 7.51 -4.00
N GLU A 219 26.61 7.00 -4.76
CA GLU A 219 27.99 7.52 -4.79
C GLU A 219 28.12 8.80 -5.64
N GLY A 220 27.19 9.03 -6.57
CA GLY A 220 27.21 10.20 -7.46
C GLY A 220 27.92 9.96 -8.78
N GLU A 221 28.05 8.70 -9.21
CA GLU A 221 28.72 8.29 -10.45
C GLU A 221 27.78 8.44 -11.65
N GLU A 222 27.64 9.68 -12.11
CA GLU A 222 26.73 10.07 -13.20
C GLU A 222 27.01 9.33 -14.52
N ASP A 223 28.28 9.09 -14.85
CA ASP A 223 28.67 8.43 -16.10
C ASP A 223 28.30 6.94 -16.10
N VAL A 224 28.50 6.24 -14.98
CA VAL A 224 28.11 4.84 -14.79
C VAL A 224 26.59 4.71 -14.88
N LEU A 225 25.85 5.65 -14.27
CA LEU A 225 24.40 5.70 -14.35
C LEU A 225 23.90 5.81 -15.81
N ILE A 226 24.44 6.77 -16.58
CA ILE A 226 23.98 7.00 -17.96
C ILE A 226 24.42 5.89 -18.90
N THR A 227 25.63 5.35 -18.73
CA THR A 227 26.12 4.25 -19.58
C THR A 227 25.33 2.97 -19.34
N GLY A 228 25.01 2.62 -18.10
CA GLY A 228 24.21 1.43 -17.80
C GLY A 228 22.76 1.53 -18.27
N LEU A 229 22.17 2.73 -18.31
CA LEU A 229 20.81 2.93 -18.83
C LEU A 229 20.70 2.79 -20.36
N ARG A 230 21.79 2.86 -21.15
CA ARG A 230 21.71 2.90 -22.62
C ARG A 230 21.15 1.64 -23.28
N ARG A 231 21.26 0.48 -22.64
CA ARG A 231 20.83 -0.81 -23.23
C ARG A 231 19.39 -1.17 -22.86
N ASP A 232 19.08 -1.13 -21.56
CA ASP A 232 17.80 -1.63 -21.03
C ASP A 232 17.05 -0.56 -20.22
N ALA A 233 17.15 0.71 -20.64
CA ALA A 233 16.59 1.89 -19.96
C ALA A 233 15.18 1.68 -19.41
N LYS A 234 14.27 1.20 -20.26
CA LYS A 234 12.85 1.04 -19.91
C LYS A 234 12.65 -0.04 -18.85
N GLU A 235 13.31 -1.19 -18.99
CA GLU A 235 13.17 -2.26 -18.01
C GLU A 235 13.73 -1.84 -16.65
N LEU A 236 14.87 -1.16 -16.64
CA LEU A 236 15.54 -0.70 -15.41
C LEU A 236 14.80 0.45 -14.71
N LEU A 237 14.27 1.41 -15.46
CA LEU A 237 13.50 2.53 -14.89
C LEU A 237 12.16 2.09 -14.29
N TRP A 238 11.52 1.08 -14.89
CA TRP A 238 10.25 0.53 -14.40
C TRP A 238 10.42 -0.57 -13.35
N HIS A 239 11.60 -1.16 -13.24
CA HIS A 239 11.89 -2.14 -12.22
C HIS A 239 11.73 -1.52 -10.82
N LYS A 240 11.04 -2.26 -9.96
CA LYS A 240 10.75 -1.91 -8.57
C LYS A 240 11.50 -2.83 -7.63
N ASP A 241 12.06 -2.28 -6.56
CA ASP A 241 12.70 -3.07 -5.52
C ASP A 241 11.68 -3.78 -4.61
N HIS A 242 12.16 -4.41 -3.55
CA HIS A 242 11.31 -5.08 -2.58
C HIS A 242 10.36 -4.15 -1.84
N GLN A 243 10.57 -2.82 -1.81
CA GLN A 243 9.63 -1.84 -1.26
C GLN A 243 8.68 -1.27 -2.32
N GLY A 244 8.74 -1.76 -3.56
CA GLY A 244 8.03 -1.18 -4.68
C GLY A 244 8.71 0.09 -5.23
N GLU A 245 9.86 0.48 -4.72
CA GLU A 245 10.54 1.72 -5.08
C GLU A 245 11.28 1.57 -6.41
N THR A 246 11.12 2.56 -7.29
CA THR A 246 11.86 2.63 -8.56
C THR A 246 13.20 3.32 -8.38
N LEU A 247 14.05 3.27 -9.42
CA LEU A 247 15.35 3.93 -9.42
C LEU A 247 15.23 5.45 -9.13
N LEU A 248 14.11 6.05 -9.56
CA LEU A 248 13.81 7.46 -9.31
C LEU A 248 13.51 7.75 -7.84
N HIS A 249 12.81 6.86 -7.12
CA HIS A 249 12.60 6.98 -5.67
C HIS A 249 13.94 6.98 -4.94
N LYS A 250 14.82 6.05 -5.31
CA LYS A 250 16.16 5.97 -4.74
C LYS A 250 17.01 7.20 -5.05
N ALA A 251 16.93 7.73 -6.27
CA ALA A 251 17.61 8.97 -6.66
C ALA A 251 17.15 10.18 -5.86
N VAL A 252 15.87 10.23 -5.50
CA VAL A 252 15.33 11.28 -4.63
C VAL A 252 15.84 11.14 -3.20
N ILE A 253 15.93 9.92 -2.68
CA ILE A 253 16.44 9.66 -1.32
C ILE A 253 17.95 9.92 -1.22
N ALA A 254 18.70 9.61 -2.28
CA ALA A 254 20.14 9.81 -2.35
C ALA A 254 20.52 11.29 -2.16
N SER A 255 21.68 11.56 -1.55
CA SER A 255 22.12 12.94 -1.26
C SER A 255 22.54 13.72 -2.52
N LYS A 256 22.83 13.04 -3.63
CA LYS A 256 23.47 13.63 -4.81
C LYS A 256 22.44 14.12 -5.83
N MET A 257 22.24 15.45 -5.89
CA MET A 257 21.32 16.06 -6.87
C MET A 257 21.78 15.88 -8.34
N GLY A 258 23.09 15.75 -8.56
CA GLY A 258 23.66 15.52 -9.89
C GLY A 258 23.09 14.26 -10.56
N SER A 259 23.09 13.13 -9.84
CA SER A 259 22.53 11.86 -10.30
C SER A 259 21.05 11.96 -10.64
N LEU A 260 20.23 12.59 -9.79
CA LEU A 260 18.81 12.81 -10.10
C LEU A 260 18.63 13.69 -11.34
N SER A 261 19.42 14.76 -11.48
CA SER A 261 19.33 15.66 -12.64
C SER A 261 19.65 14.93 -13.94
N LYS A 262 20.70 14.10 -13.94
CA LYS A 262 21.11 13.29 -15.10
C LYS A 262 20.09 12.23 -15.44
N LEU A 263 19.55 11.53 -14.42
CA LEU A 263 18.49 10.54 -14.60
C LEU A 263 17.24 11.17 -15.25
N VAL A 264 16.80 12.30 -14.71
CA VAL A 264 15.64 13.03 -15.23
C VAL A 264 15.90 13.57 -16.64
N GLN A 265 17.08 14.13 -16.91
CA GLN A 265 17.47 14.56 -18.26
C GLN A 265 17.43 13.40 -19.24
N PHE A 266 17.95 12.23 -18.85
CA PHE A 266 17.91 11.03 -19.67
C PHE A 266 16.46 10.59 -19.96
N MET A 267 15.59 10.58 -18.95
CA MET A 267 14.16 10.28 -19.12
C MET A 267 13.49 11.23 -20.12
N ILE A 268 13.72 12.54 -19.99
CA ILE A 268 13.16 13.55 -20.90
C ILE A 268 13.68 13.36 -22.33
N SER A 269 14.99 13.19 -22.51
CA SER A 269 15.60 13.02 -23.83
C SER A 269 15.14 11.77 -24.58
N ASN A 270 14.72 10.72 -23.85
CA ASN A 270 14.23 9.48 -24.44
C ASN A 270 12.69 9.35 -24.42
N GLY A 271 11.96 10.37 -23.94
CA GLY A 271 10.49 10.32 -23.87
C GLY A 271 9.94 9.31 -22.85
N LEU A 272 10.69 9.01 -21.79
CA LEU A 272 10.35 8.04 -20.74
C LEU A 272 9.91 8.75 -19.43
N THR A 273 9.19 9.87 -19.52
CA THR A 273 8.79 10.68 -18.36
C THR A 273 7.70 10.03 -17.51
N ASP A 274 6.95 9.11 -18.10
CA ASP A 274 5.92 8.29 -17.46
C ASP A 274 6.48 7.41 -16.33
N ALA A 275 7.77 7.08 -16.33
CA ALA A 275 8.41 6.42 -15.19
C ALA A 275 8.37 7.26 -13.89
N ALA A 276 8.18 8.58 -13.98
CA ALA A 276 7.99 9.45 -12.81
C ALA A 276 6.63 9.27 -12.11
N LEU A 277 5.66 8.63 -12.78
CA LEU A 277 4.31 8.35 -12.28
C LEU A 277 4.21 6.98 -11.58
N LEU A 278 5.31 6.22 -11.54
CA LEU A 278 5.34 4.92 -10.88
C LEU A 278 5.22 5.07 -9.37
N ARG A 279 4.48 4.13 -8.77
CA ARG A 279 4.10 4.13 -7.36
C ARG A 279 4.86 3.06 -6.56
N ASP A 280 5.31 3.39 -5.36
CA ASP A 280 5.83 2.44 -4.36
C ASP A 280 4.71 1.62 -3.69
N ARG A 281 5.05 0.84 -2.65
CA ARG A 281 4.08 0.03 -1.88
C ARG A 281 3.02 0.84 -1.12
N ASP A 282 3.31 2.09 -0.79
CA ASP A 282 2.36 3.01 -0.14
C ASP A 282 1.58 3.84 -1.17
N GLY A 283 1.80 3.59 -2.46
CA GLY A 283 1.23 4.35 -3.55
C GLY A 283 1.95 5.68 -3.83
N ASN A 284 3.03 5.99 -3.13
CA ASN A 284 3.77 7.23 -3.32
C ASN A 284 4.55 7.20 -4.63
N THR A 285 4.66 8.36 -5.25
CA THR A 285 5.55 8.60 -6.39
C THR A 285 6.88 9.17 -5.91
N ALA A 286 7.86 9.24 -6.81
CA ALA A 286 9.13 9.90 -6.50
C ALA A 286 8.93 11.37 -6.07
N LEU A 287 7.89 12.04 -6.61
CA LEU A 287 7.55 13.41 -6.23
C LEU A 287 6.97 13.50 -4.80
N HIS A 288 6.14 12.54 -4.37
CA HIS A 288 5.72 12.46 -2.98
C HIS A 288 6.93 12.38 -2.05
N THR A 289 7.87 11.48 -2.37
CA THR A 289 9.10 11.27 -1.61
C THR A 289 9.91 12.56 -1.52
N ALA A 290 10.07 13.28 -2.63
CA ALA A 290 10.81 14.55 -2.68
C ALA A 290 10.21 15.63 -1.78
N VAL A 291 8.87 15.72 -1.75
CA VAL A 291 8.16 16.67 -0.86
C VAL A 291 8.25 16.24 0.60
N MET A 292 8.18 14.94 0.90
CA MET A 292 8.27 14.39 2.26
C MET A 292 9.66 14.61 2.88
N ILE A 293 10.74 14.41 2.12
CA ILE A 293 12.11 14.70 2.56
C ILE A 293 12.42 16.21 2.63
N ARG A 294 11.49 17.06 2.18
CA ARG A 294 11.56 18.53 2.22
C ARG A 294 12.66 19.15 1.35
N GLU A 295 13.08 18.45 0.29
CA GLU A 295 14.09 18.90 -0.67
C GLU A 295 13.43 19.57 -1.90
N PRO A 296 13.30 20.91 -1.93
CA PRO A 296 12.56 21.58 -3.01
C PRO A 296 13.24 21.43 -4.37
N SER A 297 14.58 21.41 -4.43
CA SER A 297 15.33 21.30 -5.68
C SER A 297 15.04 19.98 -6.41
N LYS A 298 14.93 18.88 -5.65
CA LYS A 298 14.57 17.56 -6.18
C LYS A 298 13.12 17.54 -6.66
N ALA A 299 12.21 18.11 -5.88
CA ALA A 299 10.80 18.23 -6.27
C ALA A 299 10.64 19.05 -7.56
N ILE A 300 11.33 20.19 -7.67
CA ILE A 300 11.29 21.05 -8.87
C ILE A 300 11.82 20.30 -10.11
N CYS A 301 12.90 19.51 -9.95
CA CYS A 301 13.45 18.72 -11.04
C CYS A 301 12.43 17.70 -11.58
N LEU A 302 11.74 17.00 -10.67
CA LEU A 302 10.70 16.04 -11.04
C LEU A 302 9.46 16.69 -11.67
N ILE A 303 9.00 17.83 -11.14
CA ILE A 303 7.84 18.55 -11.69
C ILE A 303 8.10 19.03 -13.11
N LYS A 304 9.33 19.47 -13.41
CA LYS A 304 9.72 19.87 -14.76
C LYS A 304 9.72 18.70 -15.74
N ALA A 305 9.99 17.48 -15.26
CA ALA A 305 10.01 16.28 -16.08
C ALA A 305 8.61 15.77 -16.38
N GLU A 306 7.76 15.71 -15.36
CA GLU A 306 6.39 15.20 -15.46
C GLU A 306 5.44 16.04 -14.58
N PRO A 307 4.85 17.12 -15.12
CA PRO A 307 3.99 18.03 -14.35
C PRO A 307 2.73 17.37 -13.80
N THR A 308 2.23 16.32 -14.47
CA THR A 308 0.99 15.63 -14.05
C THR A 308 1.14 14.88 -12.73
N ALA A 309 2.36 14.53 -12.33
CA ALA A 309 2.67 13.84 -11.08
C ALA A 309 2.24 14.64 -9.83
N VAL A 310 2.07 15.96 -9.95
CA VAL A 310 1.66 16.87 -8.86
C VAL A 310 0.29 16.52 -8.27
N TYR A 311 -0.59 15.91 -9.07
CA TYR A 311 -1.96 15.57 -8.66
C TYR A 311 -2.17 14.09 -8.35
N GLN A 312 -1.19 13.23 -8.65
CA GLN A 312 -1.33 11.80 -8.42
C GLN A 312 -1.45 11.52 -6.93
N VAL A 313 -2.39 10.67 -6.53
CA VAL A 313 -2.63 10.34 -5.12
C VAL A 313 -2.00 9.01 -4.74
N ASN A 314 -1.44 8.94 -3.53
CA ASN A 314 -0.99 7.70 -2.92
C ASN A 314 -2.17 6.86 -2.39
N ASP A 315 -1.89 5.71 -1.77
CA ASP A 315 -2.95 4.80 -1.28
C ASP A 315 -3.76 5.41 -0.12
N LYS A 316 -3.27 6.49 0.47
CA LYS A 316 -3.98 7.32 1.47
C LYS A 316 -4.72 8.48 0.84
N GLY A 317 -4.86 8.53 -0.50
CA GLY A 317 -5.52 9.62 -1.22
C GLY A 317 -4.83 10.98 -1.04
N VAL A 318 -3.54 11.00 -0.71
CA VAL A 318 -2.75 12.22 -0.54
C VAL A 318 -1.96 12.48 -1.81
N SER A 319 -1.99 13.70 -2.35
CA SER A 319 -1.17 14.12 -3.49
C SER A 319 0.10 14.89 -3.06
N PRO A 320 1.13 15.03 -3.92
CA PRO A 320 2.29 15.85 -3.63
C PRO A 320 1.96 17.32 -3.40
N LEU A 321 0.98 17.86 -4.14
CA LEU A 321 0.46 19.21 -3.91
C LEU A 321 -0.14 19.36 -2.51
N TYR A 322 -0.91 18.36 -2.06
CA TYR A 322 -1.44 18.35 -0.69
C TYR A 322 -0.32 18.40 0.34
N LEU A 323 0.74 17.59 0.18
CA LEU A 323 1.89 17.60 1.08
C LEU A 323 2.61 18.96 1.07
N ALA A 324 2.78 19.59 -0.08
CA ALA A 324 3.41 20.90 -0.20
C ALA A 324 2.62 21.99 0.55
N VAL A 325 1.29 21.98 0.42
CA VAL A 325 0.39 22.87 1.18
C VAL A 325 0.44 22.55 2.67
N LYS A 326 0.40 21.27 3.06
CA LYS A 326 0.49 20.81 4.46
C LYS A 326 1.74 21.33 5.15
N TYR A 327 2.87 21.30 4.44
CA TYR A 327 4.17 21.74 4.95
C TYR A 327 4.40 23.24 4.78
N GLY A 328 3.44 24.00 4.23
CA GLY A 328 3.55 25.45 4.09
C GLY A 328 4.62 25.90 3.10
N ARG A 329 4.95 25.07 2.09
CA ARG A 329 6.02 25.38 1.11
C ARG A 329 5.48 26.24 -0.02
N GLU A 330 5.29 27.53 0.25
CA GLU A 330 4.67 28.49 -0.69
C GLU A 330 5.34 28.51 -2.07
N ASP A 331 6.67 28.57 -2.14
CA ASP A 331 7.41 28.58 -3.42
C ASP A 331 7.16 27.32 -4.24
N LEU A 332 7.10 26.16 -3.58
CA LEU A 332 6.86 24.88 -4.23
C LEU A 332 5.41 24.78 -4.69
N VAL A 333 4.45 25.24 -3.87
CA VAL A 333 3.04 25.32 -4.25
C VAL A 333 2.88 26.24 -5.46
N LYS A 334 3.53 27.42 -5.46
CA LYS A 334 3.52 28.35 -6.60
C LYS A 334 4.00 27.67 -7.87
N LEU A 335 5.13 26.96 -7.81
CA LEU A 335 5.66 26.25 -8.97
C LEU A 335 4.71 25.13 -9.43
N MET A 336 4.18 24.34 -8.50
CA MET A 336 3.21 23.29 -8.80
C MET A 336 1.96 23.86 -9.49
N VAL A 337 1.32 24.91 -8.97
CA VAL A 337 0.08 25.44 -9.56
C VAL A 337 0.29 26.24 -10.85
N THR A 338 1.49 26.78 -11.09
CA THR A 338 1.81 27.55 -12.32
C THR A 338 2.31 26.68 -13.46
N GLN A 339 3.04 25.60 -13.18
CA GLN A 339 3.62 24.71 -14.21
C GLN A 339 2.75 23.50 -14.52
N SER A 340 1.81 23.14 -13.64
CA SER A 340 0.92 22.01 -13.90
C SER A 340 -0.15 22.40 -14.90
N CYS A 341 -0.34 21.59 -15.94
CA CYS A 341 -1.56 21.58 -16.73
C CYS A 341 -2.77 21.43 -15.79
N LEU A 342 -3.89 22.05 -16.17
CA LEU A 342 -5.11 22.11 -15.36
C LEU A 342 -5.50 20.70 -14.89
N PRO A 343 -5.88 20.53 -13.60
CA PRO A 343 -6.29 19.22 -13.12
C PRO A 343 -7.49 18.73 -13.94
N PRO A 344 -7.60 17.43 -14.26
CA PRO A 344 -8.81 16.89 -14.85
C PRO A 344 -9.96 17.12 -13.86
N TRP A 345 -10.86 18.02 -14.24
CA TRP A 345 -11.85 18.72 -13.41
C TRP A 345 -12.95 17.82 -12.80
N GLU A 346 -12.80 16.51 -12.88
CA GLU A 346 -13.80 15.53 -12.46
C GLU A 346 -13.31 14.60 -11.35
N SER A 347 -12.03 14.65 -10.96
CA SER A 347 -11.48 13.57 -10.15
C SER A 347 -11.39 13.89 -8.66
N GLU A 348 -11.69 12.88 -7.84
CA GLU A 348 -11.45 12.76 -6.40
C GLU A 348 -10.00 13.11 -5.97
N MET A 349 -9.10 13.33 -6.92
CA MET A 349 -7.67 13.63 -6.77
C MET A 349 -7.33 14.97 -6.07
N ILE A 350 -8.28 15.90 -5.92
CA ILE A 350 -8.09 17.16 -5.16
C ILE A 350 -8.59 17.03 -3.70
N LEU A 351 -9.27 15.93 -3.40
CA LEU A 351 -9.87 15.64 -2.11
C LEU A 351 -9.01 14.62 -1.37
N HIS A 352 -8.61 14.96 -0.15
CA HIS A 352 -8.15 13.94 0.79
C HIS A 352 -9.32 12.99 1.11
N PRO A 353 -9.08 11.74 1.55
CA PRO A 353 -10.13 10.83 2.08
C PRO A 353 -10.93 11.38 3.26
N GLN A 354 -10.54 12.56 3.78
CA GLN A 354 -11.19 13.30 4.84
C GLN A 354 -11.95 14.52 4.30
N HIS A 355 -12.21 14.65 3.01
CA HIS A 355 -12.89 15.80 2.39
C HIS A 355 -12.25 17.19 2.63
N ALA A 356 -11.11 17.28 3.32
CA ALA A 356 -10.41 18.53 3.56
C ALA A 356 -9.69 18.97 2.27
N THR A 357 -10.22 20.00 1.62
CA THR A 357 -9.59 20.56 0.41
C THR A 357 -8.33 21.36 0.71
N LEU A 358 -7.48 21.54 -0.31
CA LEU A 358 -6.23 22.31 -0.23
C LEU A 358 -6.43 23.72 0.37
N ALA A 359 -7.55 24.38 0.06
CA ALA A 359 -7.90 25.68 0.61
C ALA A 359 -8.09 25.64 2.14
N HIS A 360 -8.80 24.64 2.65
CA HIS A 360 -8.99 24.46 4.10
C HIS A 360 -7.66 24.18 4.80
N LEU A 361 -6.78 23.42 4.16
CA LEU A 361 -5.45 23.14 4.70
C LEU A 361 -4.59 24.40 4.78
N ALA A 362 -4.59 25.23 3.73
CA ALA A 362 -3.90 26.52 3.73
C ALA A 362 -4.41 27.45 4.85
N ILE A 363 -5.73 27.48 5.05
CA ILE A 363 -6.36 28.25 6.14
C ILE A 363 -6.00 27.67 7.51
N LYS A 364 -6.01 26.35 7.68
CA LYS A 364 -5.62 25.67 8.93
C LYS A 364 -4.17 25.97 9.28
N ALA A 365 -3.30 26.04 8.28
CA ALA A 365 -1.90 26.48 8.40
C ALA A 365 -1.75 28.00 8.57
N LYS A 366 -2.84 28.78 8.49
CA LYS A 366 -2.87 30.26 8.50
C LYS A 366 -1.96 30.90 7.43
N SER A 367 -1.75 30.21 6.31
CA SER A 367 -0.93 30.71 5.20
C SER A 367 -1.79 31.44 4.19
N PHE A 368 -1.79 32.77 4.27
CA PHE A 368 -2.49 33.62 3.30
C PHE A 368 -1.89 33.51 1.89
N GLY A 369 -0.56 33.47 1.76
CA GLY A 369 0.11 33.38 0.46
C GLY A 369 -0.30 32.12 -0.32
N ILE A 370 -0.29 30.96 0.34
CA ILE A 370 -0.76 29.70 -0.26
C ILE A 370 -2.26 29.77 -0.58
N LEU A 371 -3.09 30.28 0.32
CA LEU A 371 -4.53 30.43 0.06
C LEU A 371 -4.79 31.29 -1.18
N LYS A 372 -4.09 32.42 -1.30
CA LYS A 372 -4.18 33.32 -2.45
C LYS A 372 -3.77 32.60 -3.74
N LEU A 373 -2.60 31.95 -3.76
CA LEU A 373 -2.10 31.22 -4.92
C LEU A 373 -3.08 30.13 -5.38
N LEU A 374 -3.63 29.36 -4.44
CA LEU A 374 -4.62 28.33 -4.72
C LEU A 374 -5.90 28.91 -5.30
N MET A 375 -6.39 30.04 -4.80
CA MET A 375 -7.61 30.65 -5.32
C MET A 375 -7.44 31.29 -6.69
N GLU A 376 -6.23 31.80 -7.00
CA GLU A 376 -5.90 32.36 -8.31
C GLU A 376 -5.84 31.29 -9.40
N HIS A 377 -5.30 30.11 -9.09
CA HIS A 377 -5.08 29.04 -10.08
C HIS A 377 -6.13 27.92 -10.02
N LEU A 378 -6.79 27.74 -8.87
CA LEU A 378 -7.80 26.69 -8.61
C LEU A 378 -9.04 27.31 -7.94
N PRO A 379 -9.76 28.23 -8.61
CA PRO A 379 -10.90 28.94 -8.04
C PRO A 379 -12.04 28.00 -7.62
N GLU A 380 -12.15 26.82 -8.23
CA GLU A 380 -13.13 25.78 -7.87
C GLU A 380 -12.99 25.28 -6.42
N LEU A 381 -11.87 25.52 -5.74
CA LEU A 381 -11.71 25.15 -4.34
C LEU A 381 -12.65 25.93 -3.40
N VAL A 382 -13.12 27.10 -3.82
CA VAL A 382 -13.98 27.98 -3.01
C VAL A 382 -15.36 27.38 -2.73
N LYS A 383 -15.87 26.48 -3.60
CA LYS A 383 -17.20 25.86 -3.43
C LYS A 383 -17.19 24.66 -2.50
N MET A 384 -16.03 24.06 -2.28
CA MET A 384 -15.90 22.78 -1.59
C MET A 384 -16.06 22.95 -0.08
N THR A 385 -16.47 21.89 0.62
CA THR A 385 -16.64 21.91 2.07
C THR A 385 -15.73 20.91 2.75
N ASP A 386 -15.22 21.24 3.94
CA ASP A 386 -14.49 20.30 4.79
C ASP A 386 -15.39 19.24 5.46
N GLU A 387 -14.82 18.43 6.36
CA GLU A 387 -15.53 17.41 7.16
C GLU A 387 -16.69 17.99 7.99
N LYS A 388 -16.55 19.24 8.44
CA LYS A 388 -17.58 19.94 9.21
C LYS A 388 -18.66 20.53 8.31
N GLY A 389 -18.50 20.37 6.99
CA GLY A 389 -19.37 20.98 6.00
C GLY A 389 -19.12 22.47 5.83
N TRP A 390 -18.00 23.00 6.31
CA TRP A 390 -17.66 24.41 6.20
C TRP A 390 -16.94 24.69 4.90
N ARG A 391 -17.30 25.78 4.24
CA ARG A 391 -16.58 26.32 3.08
C ARG A 391 -15.29 27.06 3.52
N PRO A 392 -14.35 27.35 2.59
CA PRO A 392 -13.12 28.07 2.92
C PRO A 392 -13.37 29.41 3.60
N LEU A 393 -14.40 30.16 3.19
CA LEU A 393 -14.72 31.45 3.79
C LEU A 393 -15.15 31.31 5.27
N SER A 394 -16.03 30.35 5.59
CA SER A 394 -16.46 30.06 6.96
C SER A 394 -15.31 29.53 7.82
N HIS A 395 -14.45 28.67 7.25
CA HIS A 395 -13.28 28.17 7.94
C HIS A 395 -12.27 29.28 8.23
N ALA A 396 -12.02 30.18 7.28
CA ALA A 396 -11.13 31.34 7.44
C ALA A 396 -11.66 32.33 8.48
N ALA A 397 -12.97 32.60 8.46
CA ALA A 397 -13.68 33.37 9.46
C ALA A 397 -13.48 32.80 10.87
N ASN A 398 -13.75 31.51 11.05
CA ASN A 398 -13.61 30.83 12.34
C ASN A 398 -12.14 30.80 12.84
N LYS A 399 -11.16 30.70 11.92
CA LYS A 399 -9.73 30.71 12.27
C LYS A 399 -9.15 32.11 12.48
N GLY A 400 -9.92 33.16 12.21
CA GLY A 400 -9.48 34.55 12.36
C GLY A 400 -8.48 35.01 11.30
N LEU A 401 -8.47 34.40 10.11
CA LEU A 401 -7.53 34.76 9.03
C LEU A 401 -8.04 35.99 8.26
N LEU A 402 -7.79 37.19 8.80
CA LEU A 402 -8.33 38.46 8.27
C LEU A 402 -8.00 38.69 6.79
N ASP A 403 -6.74 38.52 6.39
CA ASP A 403 -6.32 38.76 4.99
C ASP A 403 -6.97 37.76 4.03
N GLY A 404 -7.05 36.49 4.45
CA GLY A 404 -7.74 35.44 3.70
C GLY A 404 -9.23 35.71 3.56
N VAL A 405 -9.90 36.14 4.62
CA VAL A 405 -11.32 36.51 4.57
C VAL A 405 -11.53 37.72 3.67
N THR A 406 -10.73 38.78 3.82
CA THR A 406 -10.83 39.99 2.99
C THR A 406 -10.63 39.67 1.52
N TYR A 407 -9.64 38.83 1.20
CA TYR A 407 -9.39 38.37 -0.16
C TYR A 407 -10.55 37.54 -0.72
N LEU A 408 -11.08 36.59 0.06
CA LEU A 408 -12.21 35.76 -0.37
C LEU A 408 -13.50 36.57 -0.56
N LEU A 409 -13.78 37.54 0.31
CA LEU A 409 -14.93 38.44 0.16
C LEU A 409 -14.80 39.35 -1.06
N THR A 410 -13.58 39.80 -1.37
CA THR A 410 -13.31 40.68 -2.52
C THR A 410 -13.43 39.93 -3.84
N ASN A 411 -12.86 38.73 -3.94
CA ASN A 411 -12.80 37.98 -5.21
C ASN A 411 -13.95 37.00 -5.41
N PHE A 412 -14.58 36.53 -4.32
CA PHE A 412 -15.66 35.53 -4.36
C PHE A 412 -16.87 35.93 -3.49
N PRO A 413 -17.42 37.16 -3.63
CA PRO A 413 -18.47 37.68 -2.74
C PRO A 413 -19.73 36.82 -2.69
N LYS A 414 -20.03 36.08 -3.78
CA LYS A 414 -21.20 35.19 -3.86
C LYS A 414 -21.25 34.11 -2.77
N TYR A 415 -20.11 33.72 -2.20
CA TYR A 415 -20.05 32.69 -1.15
C TYR A 415 -20.20 33.25 0.27
N ALA A 416 -20.20 34.58 0.45
CA ALA A 416 -20.52 35.20 1.72
C ALA A 416 -21.98 34.92 2.13
N ASP A 417 -22.86 34.73 1.14
CA ASP A 417 -24.29 34.46 1.31
C ASP A 417 -24.69 33.01 0.98
N LYS A 418 -23.74 32.07 1.08
CA LYS A 418 -24.01 30.63 0.97
C LYS A 418 -23.86 30.00 2.34
N CYS A 419 -24.88 29.26 2.75
CA CYS A 419 -24.81 28.48 3.97
C CYS A 419 -23.91 27.26 3.80
N ASP A 420 -23.28 26.88 4.90
CA ASP A 420 -22.57 25.62 5.10
C ASP A 420 -23.58 24.48 5.33
N LYS A 421 -23.09 23.23 5.43
CA LYS A 421 -23.99 22.06 5.65
C LYS A 421 -24.74 22.14 6.98
N ASP A 422 -24.22 22.87 7.97
CA ASP A 422 -24.88 23.13 9.26
C ASP A 422 -25.91 24.29 9.20
N ARG A 423 -26.27 24.75 7.99
CA ARG A 423 -27.15 25.89 7.70
C ARG A 423 -26.68 27.22 8.30
N SER A 424 -25.44 27.31 8.77
CA SER A 424 -24.88 28.59 9.21
C SER A 424 -24.21 29.31 8.04
N PHE A 425 -24.17 30.64 8.12
CA PHE A 425 -23.49 31.49 7.16
C PHE A 425 -22.11 31.89 7.70
N PRO A 426 -21.15 32.23 6.83
CA PRO A 426 -19.82 32.66 7.27
C PRO A 426 -19.84 33.77 8.32
N ILE A 427 -20.76 34.74 8.21
CA ILE A 427 -20.91 35.84 9.17
C ILE A 427 -21.23 35.35 10.60
N HIS A 428 -22.04 34.29 10.75
CA HIS A 428 -22.34 33.71 12.06
C HIS A 428 -21.09 33.15 12.72
N LYS A 429 -20.18 32.55 11.93
CA LYS A 429 -18.90 32.03 12.43
C LYS A 429 -17.96 33.17 12.86
N VAL A 430 -17.91 34.25 12.09
CA VAL A 430 -17.12 35.44 12.45
C VAL A 430 -17.60 36.00 13.79
N VAL A 431 -18.91 36.19 13.92
CA VAL A 431 -19.51 36.82 15.10
C VAL A 431 -19.38 35.92 16.31
N ALA A 432 -19.55 34.61 16.18
CA ALA A 432 -19.28 33.66 17.26
C ALA A 432 -17.79 33.66 17.66
N GLY A 433 -16.87 33.81 16.69
CA GLY A 433 -15.43 33.85 16.92
C GLY A 433 -14.89 35.15 17.51
N GLY A 434 -15.70 36.21 17.63
CA GLY A 434 -15.32 37.44 18.33
C GLY A 434 -14.36 38.38 17.59
N ASN A 435 -14.04 38.12 16.31
CA ASN A 435 -13.06 38.93 15.58
C ASN A 435 -13.69 40.16 14.92
N LEU A 436 -13.69 41.30 15.62
CA LEU A 436 -14.29 42.56 15.17
C LEU A 436 -13.72 43.05 13.82
N SER A 437 -12.43 42.87 13.56
CA SER A 437 -11.80 43.28 12.30
C SER A 437 -12.41 42.56 11.10
N ILE A 438 -12.72 41.26 11.27
CA ILE A 438 -13.39 40.48 10.24
C ILE A 438 -14.86 40.88 10.11
N VAL A 439 -15.56 41.21 11.20
CA VAL A 439 -16.93 41.76 11.13
C VAL A 439 -16.95 43.06 10.31
N LYS A 440 -16.00 43.96 10.54
CA LYS A 440 -15.85 45.19 9.77
C LYS A 440 -15.58 44.91 8.28
N ALA A 441 -14.76 43.91 7.97
CA ALA A 441 -14.54 43.47 6.60
C ALA A 441 -15.83 42.93 5.94
N PHE A 442 -16.60 42.09 6.63
CA PHE A 442 -17.89 41.61 6.15
C PHE A 442 -18.88 42.76 5.89
N TYR A 443 -18.96 43.74 6.79
CA TYR A 443 -19.83 44.89 6.61
C TYR A 443 -19.44 45.72 5.38
N LYS A 444 -18.13 45.94 5.18
CA LYS A 444 -17.59 46.69 4.05
C LYS A 444 -17.88 46.01 2.70
N HIS A 445 -17.71 44.69 2.61
CA HIS A 445 -17.78 43.96 1.34
C HIS A 445 -19.14 43.31 1.06
N CYS A 446 -19.84 42.84 2.10
CA CYS A 446 -21.07 42.04 1.99
C CYS A 446 -22.08 42.36 3.13
N PRO A 447 -22.59 43.60 3.24
CA PRO A 447 -23.48 44.02 4.32
C PRO A 447 -24.80 43.24 4.36
N GLN A 448 -25.26 42.70 3.22
CA GLN A 448 -26.47 41.88 3.12
C GLN A 448 -26.43 40.60 3.97
N THR A 449 -25.23 40.11 4.30
CA THR A 449 -25.08 38.89 5.11
C THR A 449 -25.56 39.07 6.55
N PHE A 450 -25.59 40.31 7.07
CA PHE A 450 -25.98 40.61 8.46
C PHE A 450 -27.47 40.33 8.73
N TYR A 451 -28.30 40.27 7.69
CA TYR A 451 -29.73 39.97 7.81
C TYR A 451 -30.04 38.47 7.86
N ARG A 452 -29.05 37.59 7.63
CA ARG A 452 -29.26 36.14 7.65
C ARG A 452 -29.46 35.65 9.07
N LEU A 453 -30.28 34.61 9.20
CA LEU A 453 -30.53 33.91 10.45
C LEU A 453 -29.78 32.57 10.44
N ASP A 454 -29.29 32.14 11.60
CA ASP A 454 -28.67 30.83 11.76
C ASP A 454 -29.71 29.71 11.88
N HIS A 455 -29.25 28.46 12.08
CA HIS A 455 -30.13 27.30 12.25
C HIS A 455 -31.00 27.32 13.52
N LYS A 456 -30.80 28.30 14.42
CA LYS A 456 -31.61 28.55 15.61
C LYS A 456 -32.45 29.83 15.46
N ASP A 457 -32.61 30.31 14.23
CA ASP A 457 -33.28 31.54 13.88
C ASP A 457 -32.70 32.79 14.56
N ARG A 458 -31.40 32.76 14.90
CA ARG A 458 -30.73 33.89 15.56
C ARG A 458 -30.10 34.83 14.55
N ASN A 459 -30.26 36.13 14.78
CA ASN A 459 -29.55 37.17 14.04
C ASN A 459 -28.12 37.37 14.58
N VAL A 460 -27.30 38.14 13.86
CA VAL A 460 -25.90 38.42 14.23
C VAL A 460 -25.75 39.09 15.61
N LEU A 461 -26.70 39.94 16.02
CA LEU A 461 -26.66 40.59 17.34
C LEU A 461 -26.86 39.58 18.47
N GLN A 462 -27.87 38.72 18.34
CA GLN A 462 -28.17 37.65 19.31
C GLN A 462 -27.01 36.65 19.41
N ILE A 463 -26.34 36.35 18.30
CA ILE A 463 -25.13 35.52 18.31
C ILE A 463 -24.02 36.26 19.09
N ALA A 464 -23.74 37.52 18.79
CA ALA A 464 -22.71 38.30 19.48
C ALA A 464 -22.94 38.34 21.01
N VAL A 465 -24.19 38.53 21.44
CA VAL A 465 -24.58 38.50 22.85
C VAL A 465 -24.38 37.11 23.46
N SER A 466 -24.84 36.04 22.77
CA SER A 466 -24.74 34.67 23.29
C SER A 466 -23.31 34.16 23.49
N TYR A 467 -22.36 34.69 22.70
CA TYR A 467 -20.93 34.36 22.80
C TYR A 467 -20.14 35.38 23.63
N GLY A 468 -20.79 36.40 24.20
CA GLY A 468 -20.13 37.40 25.06
C GLY A 468 -19.22 38.39 24.34
N ASN A 469 -19.42 38.59 23.02
CA ASN A 469 -18.56 39.44 22.20
C ASN A 469 -18.98 40.93 22.30
N SER A 470 -18.66 41.58 23.42
CA SER A 470 -19.06 42.95 23.76
C SER A 470 -18.67 44.00 22.71
N ASP A 471 -17.50 43.84 22.09
CA ASP A 471 -16.99 44.77 21.08
C ASP A 471 -17.83 44.73 19.80
N ILE A 472 -18.25 43.53 19.40
CA ILE A 472 -19.14 43.33 18.26
C ILE A 472 -20.53 43.87 18.57
N VAL A 473 -21.07 43.62 19.77
CA VAL A 473 -22.36 44.18 20.21
C VAL A 473 -22.32 45.71 20.17
N THR A 474 -21.25 46.31 20.67
CA THR A 474 -21.06 47.77 20.66
C THR A 474 -20.99 48.30 19.23
N TYR A 475 -20.25 47.64 18.36
CA TYR A 475 -20.16 48.01 16.95
C TYR A 475 -21.52 47.92 16.23
N LEU A 476 -22.24 46.81 16.39
CA LEU A 476 -23.56 46.60 15.79
C LEU A 476 -24.59 47.64 16.28
N THR A 477 -24.64 47.89 17.58
CA THR A 477 -25.68 48.76 18.18
C THR A 477 -25.35 50.25 18.09
N LYS A 478 -24.10 50.65 18.35
CA LYS A 478 -23.70 52.08 18.39
C LYS A 478 -23.25 52.61 17.04
N GLU A 479 -22.43 51.85 16.32
CA GLU A 479 -21.88 52.33 15.03
C GLU A 479 -22.85 52.03 13.88
N LEU A 480 -23.40 50.81 13.82
CA LEU A 480 -24.29 50.40 12.72
C LEU A 480 -25.78 50.61 12.99
N LYS A 481 -26.18 50.92 14.24
CA LYS A 481 -27.59 51.09 14.66
C LYS A 481 -28.48 49.88 14.30
N MET A 482 -27.91 48.68 14.33
CA MET A 482 -28.62 47.41 14.13
C MET A 482 -29.10 46.87 15.48
N ASP A 483 -30.23 47.39 15.98
CA ASP A 483 -30.88 46.89 17.19
C ASP A 483 -31.95 45.82 16.89
N ASP A 484 -32.59 45.26 17.92
CA ASP A 484 -33.61 44.22 17.72
C ASP A 484 -34.80 44.72 16.87
N SER A 485 -35.12 46.02 16.94
CA SER A 485 -36.18 46.63 16.13
C SER A 485 -35.81 46.67 14.64
N PHE A 486 -34.54 46.93 14.33
CA PHE A 486 -34.00 46.91 12.97
C PHE A 486 -34.16 45.54 12.32
N PHE A 487 -33.85 44.45 13.04
CA PHE A 487 -34.00 43.10 12.53
C PHE A 487 -35.46 42.65 12.39
N GLN A 488 -36.36 43.14 13.25
CA GLN A 488 -37.81 42.86 13.14
C GLN A 488 -38.46 43.56 11.93
N SER A 489 -38.01 44.78 11.58
CA SER A 489 -38.59 45.58 10.49
C SER A 489 -38.23 45.12 9.06
N LYS A 490 -37.13 44.37 8.91
CA LYS A 490 -36.62 43.88 7.60
C LYS A 490 -36.75 42.37 7.40
N GLY A 491 -37.43 41.68 8.31
CA GLY A 491 -37.69 40.24 8.27
C GLY A 491 -38.95 39.81 7.49
N GLN A 492 -39.58 40.72 6.74
CA GLN A 492 -40.73 40.42 5.86
C GLN A 492 -40.31 40.25 4.39
#